data_AF-A4SHP9-F1
#
_entry.id   AF-A4SHP9-F1
#
_cell.length_a   1.000
_cell.length_b   1.000
_cell.length_c   1.000
_cell.angle_alpha   90.00
_cell.angle_beta   90.00
_cell.angle_gamma   90.00
#
_symmetry.space_group_name_H-M   'P 1'
#
loop_
_entity.id
_entity.type
_entity.pdbx_description
1 polymer ?
#
loop_
_entity_poly.entity_id
_entity_poly.type
_entity_poly.pdbx_seq_one_letter_code
_entity_poly.pdbx_strand_id
1 'polypeptide(L)'
;MLNYRLLQQLAPLNFRGERKTESLPDYLDRVAPQVPFIPHCVLSQWIYRHWRGFESNWSFIDLARHQFECEQWPTERIIAQTGSRHMEVIERWGEMLRHNRYVRRSWLGDYMLTQGTWSEPIIVLATTPDSRYPDGQPLPQPYCLLEGHHRLAYLRSMAEDQQPLQTEHSVWVCRPVHGT
;
A
#
# COMPACT_ATOMS: atom_id res chain seq x y z
N MET A 1 -0.90 1.12 23.88
CA MET A 1 -2.02 0.20 23.60
C MET A 1 -2.50 0.49 22.19
N LEU A 2 -2.63 -0.52 21.32
CA LEU A 2 -3.30 -0.36 20.03
C LEU A 2 -4.69 0.24 20.24
N ASN A 3 -5.11 1.15 19.37
CA ASN A 3 -6.46 1.70 19.40
C ASN A 3 -7.46 0.67 18.83
N TYR A 4 -7.86 -0.31 19.65
CA TYR A 4 -8.83 -1.35 19.27
C TYR A 4 -10.16 -0.75 18.78
N ARG A 5 -10.54 0.41 19.32
CA ARG A 5 -11.72 1.16 18.88
C ARG A 5 -11.57 1.66 17.44
N LEU A 6 -10.40 2.20 17.08
CA LEU A 6 -10.11 2.59 15.69
C LEU A 6 -10.17 1.39 14.74
N LEU A 7 -9.57 0.25 15.13
CA LEU A 7 -9.62 -0.96 14.31
C LEU A 7 -11.06 -1.40 14.04
N GLN A 8 -11.93 -1.41 15.06
CA GLN A 8 -13.35 -1.72 14.88
C GLN A 8 -14.07 -0.72 13.97
N GLN A 9 -13.74 0.58 14.05
CA GLN A 9 -14.33 1.61 13.18
C GLN A 9 -13.95 1.40 11.71
N LEU A 10 -12.71 1.01 11.45
CA LEU A 10 -12.15 0.82 10.10
C LEU A 10 -12.63 -0.45 9.40
N ALA A 11 -13.19 -1.42 10.13
CA ALA A 11 -13.64 -2.68 9.56
C ALA A 11 -14.81 -2.48 8.57
N PRO A 12 -14.74 -3.04 7.34
CA PRO A 12 -15.91 -3.12 6.48
C PRO A 12 -16.99 -4.00 7.11
N LEU A 13 -18.25 -3.57 7.06
CA LEU A 13 -19.33 -4.40 7.59
C LEU A 13 -19.46 -5.68 6.78
N ASN A 14 -19.76 -6.79 7.46
CA ASN A 14 -19.98 -8.12 6.85
C ASN A 14 -18.83 -8.64 5.97
N PHE A 15 -17.58 -8.20 6.17
CA PHE A 15 -16.40 -8.62 5.38
C PHE A 15 -16.13 -10.14 5.30
N ARG A 16 -16.82 -10.94 6.12
CA ARG A 16 -16.75 -12.42 6.10
C ARG A 16 -17.70 -13.06 5.09
N GLY A 17 -18.71 -12.35 4.59
CA GLY A 17 -19.64 -12.84 3.58
C GLY A 17 -19.57 -12.00 2.31
N GLU A 18 -18.90 -12.49 1.27
CA GLU A 18 -18.61 -11.74 0.03
C GLU A 18 -19.86 -11.09 -0.61
N ARG A 19 -21.03 -11.74 -0.53
CA ARG A 19 -22.30 -11.20 -1.05
C ARG A 19 -23.00 -10.18 -0.14
N LYS A 20 -22.48 -9.99 1.07
CA LYS A 20 -23.06 -9.14 2.12
C LYS A 20 -22.10 -8.05 2.58
N THR A 21 -20.84 -8.10 2.16
CA THR A 21 -19.85 -7.06 2.45
C THR A 21 -20.41 -5.72 2.02
N GLU A 22 -20.30 -4.74 2.92
CA GLU A 22 -20.64 -3.34 2.67
C GLU A 22 -20.05 -2.84 1.35
N SER A 23 -20.78 -2.02 0.59
CA SER A 23 -20.25 -1.44 -0.64
C SER A 23 -19.16 -0.40 -0.33
N LEU A 24 -18.25 -0.13 -1.27
CA LEU A 24 -17.22 0.89 -1.06
C LEU A 24 -17.81 2.29 -0.81
N PRO A 25 -18.84 2.75 -1.55
CA PRO A 25 -19.50 4.02 -1.24
C PRO A 25 -20.04 4.07 0.19
N ASP A 26 -20.82 3.06 0.61
CA ASP A 26 -21.39 3.02 1.97
C ASP A 26 -20.30 2.99 3.05
N TYR A 27 -19.21 2.25 2.78
CA TYR A 27 -18.06 2.20 3.66
C TYR A 27 -17.40 3.57 3.84
N LEU A 28 -17.14 4.29 2.74
CA LEU A 28 -16.52 5.61 2.79
C LEU A 28 -17.42 6.63 3.50
N ASP A 29 -18.72 6.62 3.23
CA ASP A 29 -19.69 7.50 3.88
C ASP A 29 -19.75 7.27 5.40
N ARG A 30 -19.63 6.02 5.84
CA ARG A 30 -19.62 5.66 7.27
C ARG A 30 -18.28 5.95 7.94
N VAL A 31 -17.17 5.62 7.29
CA VAL A 31 -15.84 5.57 7.92
C VAL A 31 -15.08 6.88 7.77
N ALA A 32 -15.04 7.48 6.58
CA ALA A 32 -14.21 8.65 6.33
C ALA A 32 -14.50 9.84 7.29
N PRO A 33 -15.76 10.16 7.64
CA PRO A 33 -16.03 11.23 8.61
C PRO A 33 -15.49 10.97 10.02
N GLN A 34 -15.27 9.70 10.40
CA GLN A 34 -14.74 9.32 11.71
C GLN A 34 -13.22 9.35 11.77
N VAL A 35 -12.55 9.28 10.61
CA VAL A 35 -11.09 9.24 10.48
C VAL A 35 -10.61 10.21 9.39
N PRO A 36 -10.90 11.52 9.51
CA PRO A 36 -10.59 12.49 8.46
C PRO A 36 -9.09 12.63 8.14
N PHE A 37 -8.23 12.12 9.03
CA PHE A 37 -6.78 12.06 8.85
C PHE A 37 -6.31 10.91 7.94
N ILE A 38 -7.20 9.98 7.54
CA ILE A 38 -6.90 8.89 6.60
C ILE A 38 -7.54 9.22 5.25
N PRO A 39 -6.74 9.42 4.17
CA PRO A 39 -7.26 9.73 2.85
C PRO A 39 -8.18 8.64 2.29
N HIS A 40 -9.17 9.03 1.48
CA HIS A 40 -10.08 8.09 0.81
C HIS A 40 -9.34 7.03 -0.02
N CYS A 41 -8.23 7.40 -0.66
CA CYS A 41 -7.38 6.45 -1.39
C CYS A 41 -6.82 5.35 -0.46
N VAL A 42 -6.36 5.72 0.73
CA VAL A 42 -5.82 4.76 1.71
C VAL A 42 -6.94 3.90 2.28
N LEU A 43 -8.09 4.51 2.63
CA LEU A 43 -9.27 3.78 3.08
C LEU A 43 -9.74 2.76 2.04
N SER A 44 -9.82 3.15 0.77
CA SER A 44 -10.33 2.28 -0.31
C SER A 44 -9.33 1.20 -0.73
N GLN A 45 -8.09 1.59 -1.04
CA GLN A 45 -7.10 0.70 -1.64
C GLN A 45 -6.47 -0.26 -0.61
N TRP A 46 -6.26 0.20 0.63
CA TRP A 46 -5.61 -0.63 1.65
C TRP A 46 -6.60 -1.26 2.60
N ILE A 47 -7.41 -0.45 3.27
CA ILE A 47 -8.19 -0.93 4.41
C ILE A 47 -9.43 -1.69 3.95
N TYR A 48 -10.24 -1.11 3.07
CA TYR A 48 -11.47 -1.73 2.60
C TYR A 48 -11.19 -2.95 1.71
N ARG A 49 -10.42 -2.76 0.63
CA ARG A 49 -10.15 -3.82 -0.36
C ARG A 49 -9.35 -4.98 0.23
N HIS A 50 -8.46 -4.71 1.18
CA HIS A 50 -7.54 -5.72 1.74
C HIS A 50 -7.71 -5.92 3.25
N TRP A 51 -8.93 -5.72 3.78
CA TRP A 51 -9.21 -5.75 5.22
C TRP A 51 -8.57 -6.93 5.97
N ARG A 52 -8.69 -8.17 5.48
CA ARG A 52 -8.10 -9.33 6.16
C ARG A 52 -6.57 -9.26 6.24
N GLY A 53 -5.93 -8.82 5.16
CA GLY A 53 -4.47 -8.64 5.12
C GLY A 53 -4.03 -7.45 5.95
N PHE A 54 -4.82 -6.38 5.98
CA PHE A 54 -4.61 -5.24 6.88
C PHE A 54 -4.70 -5.67 8.35
N GLU A 55 -5.80 -6.33 8.74
CA GLU A 55 -6.06 -6.80 10.10
C GLU A 55 -4.96 -7.75 10.59
N SER A 56 -4.52 -8.70 9.75
CA SER A 56 -3.51 -9.69 10.16
C SER A 56 -2.08 -9.13 10.16
N ASN A 57 -1.73 -8.26 9.22
CA ASN A 57 -0.33 -7.88 8.98
C ASN A 57 0.02 -6.48 9.48
N TRP A 58 -0.96 -5.60 9.68
CA TRP A 58 -0.71 -4.17 9.89
C TRP A 58 -1.52 -3.55 11.02
N SER A 59 -2.45 -4.30 11.65
CA SER A 59 -3.25 -3.80 12.77
C SER A 59 -2.42 -3.33 13.97
N PHE A 60 -1.15 -3.77 14.08
CA PHE A 60 -0.22 -3.30 15.10
C PHE A 60 0.19 -1.83 14.95
N ILE A 61 -0.03 -1.22 13.78
CA ILE A 61 0.22 0.20 13.54
C ILE A 61 -0.94 1.02 14.10
N ASP A 62 -0.66 1.90 15.05
CA ASP A 62 -1.65 2.87 15.56
C ASP A 62 -1.83 4.03 14.57
N LEU A 63 -2.74 3.86 13.61
CA LEU A 63 -2.97 4.87 12.55
C LEU A 63 -3.43 6.23 13.09
N ALA A 64 -4.01 6.31 14.30
CA ALA A 64 -4.34 7.60 14.92
C ALA A 64 -3.12 8.43 15.30
N ARG A 65 -1.93 7.81 15.33
CA ARG A 65 -0.64 8.47 15.57
C ARG A 65 0.16 8.64 14.29
N HIS A 66 -0.49 8.57 13.13
CA HIS A 66 0.14 8.74 11.84
C HIS A 66 -0.58 9.77 10.99
N GLN A 67 0.18 10.44 10.13
CA GLN A 67 -0.34 11.30 9.08
C GLN A 67 0.00 10.71 7.72
N PHE A 68 -0.89 10.93 6.75
CA PHE A 68 -0.70 10.50 5.38
C PHE A 68 -0.45 11.71 4.49
N GLU A 69 0.64 11.67 3.73
CA GLU A 69 0.99 12.70 2.76
C GLU A 69 1.14 12.07 1.38
N CYS A 70 0.56 12.71 0.36
CA CYS A 70 0.75 12.29 -1.02
C CYS A 70 1.94 13.04 -1.61
N GLU A 71 3.01 12.32 -1.91
CA GLU A 71 4.23 12.85 -2.49
C GLU A 71 4.42 12.38 -3.93
N GLN A 72 5.23 13.11 -4.70
CA GLN A 72 5.73 12.66 -6.00
C GLN A 72 7.18 12.24 -5.83
N TRP A 73 7.50 10.98 -6.14
CA TRP A 73 8.85 10.43 -5.99
C TRP A 73 9.41 9.99 -7.34
N PRO A 74 10.71 10.23 -7.60
CA PRO A 74 11.35 9.69 -8.78
C PRO A 74 11.47 8.16 -8.70
N THR A 75 11.44 7.50 -9.86
CA THR A 75 11.50 6.02 -9.97
C THR A 75 12.67 5.45 -9.18
N GLU A 76 13.86 6.02 -9.33
CA GLU A 76 15.08 5.59 -8.64
C GLU A 76 14.96 5.60 -7.11
N ARG A 77 14.29 6.61 -6.54
CA ARG A 77 14.06 6.71 -5.10
C ARG A 77 13.13 5.60 -4.64
N ILE A 78 12.03 5.36 -5.36
CA ILE A 78 11.07 4.30 -5.02
C ILE A 78 11.78 2.94 -5.00
N ILE A 79 12.55 2.63 -6.04
CA ILE A 79 13.27 1.36 -6.18
C ILE A 79 14.33 1.19 -5.09
N ALA A 80 15.08 2.24 -4.77
CA ALA A 80 16.17 2.17 -3.81
C ALA A 80 15.71 2.19 -2.34
N GLN A 81 14.62 2.88 -2.03
CA GLN A 81 14.25 3.20 -0.64
C GLN A 81 12.99 2.48 -0.14
N THR A 82 12.25 1.78 -1.00
CA THR A 82 11.05 1.03 -0.61
C THR A 82 11.35 -0.45 -0.51
N GLY A 83 11.14 -1.02 0.68
CA GLY A 83 11.27 -2.45 0.93
C GLY A 83 10.00 -3.09 1.47
N SER A 84 9.92 -4.42 1.41
CA SER A 84 8.86 -5.21 2.05
C SER A 84 9.49 -6.36 2.83
N ARG A 85 8.75 -6.93 3.80
CA ARG A 85 9.14 -8.20 4.43
C ARG A 85 9.17 -9.35 3.43
N HIS A 86 8.40 -9.23 2.35
CA HIS A 86 8.22 -10.25 1.32
C HIS A 86 8.80 -9.79 -0.02
N MET A 87 10.08 -9.43 -0.05
CA MET A 87 10.75 -9.02 -1.31
C MET A 87 10.75 -10.12 -2.36
N GLU A 88 10.81 -11.38 -1.95
CA GLU A 88 10.71 -12.55 -2.83
C GLU A 88 9.37 -12.58 -3.60
N VAL A 89 8.29 -12.11 -2.98
CA VAL A 89 6.97 -12.02 -3.63
C VAL A 89 6.97 -10.88 -4.65
N ILE A 90 7.60 -9.75 -4.33
CA ILE A 90 7.73 -8.61 -5.24
C ILE A 90 8.55 -9.03 -6.47
N GLU A 91 9.70 -9.67 -6.28
CA GLU A 91 10.56 -10.15 -7.36
C GLU A 91 9.81 -11.11 -8.28
N ARG A 92 9.12 -12.11 -7.71
CA ARG A 92 8.31 -13.06 -8.47
C ARG A 92 7.23 -12.39 -9.31
N TRP A 93 6.53 -11.38 -8.77
CA TRP A 93 5.53 -10.63 -9.56
C TRP A 93 6.16 -9.82 -10.68
N GLY A 94 7.37 -9.29 -10.48
CA GLY A 94 8.15 -8.64 -11.53
C GLY A 94 8.50 -9.62 -12.66
N GLU A 95 9.02 -10.80 -12.32
CA GLU A 95 9.28 -11.86 -13.31
C GLU A 95 8.02 -12.29 -14.07
N MET A 96 6.88 -12.37 -13.38
CA MET A 96 5.59 -12.67 -14.01
C MET A 96 5.19 -11.57 -15.01
N LEU A 97 5.42 -10.29 -14.73
CA LEU A 97 5.18 -9.23 -15.71
C LEU A 97 6.05 -9.38 -16.96
N ARG A 98 7.32 -9.80 -16.81
CA ARG A 98 8.22 -9.98 -17.96
C ARG A 98 7.78 -11.12 -18.86
N HIS A 99 7.51 -12.28 -18.27
CA HIS A 99 7.43 -13.53 -19.03
C HIS A 99 6.00 -14.06 -19.21
N ASN A 100 5.03 -13.58 -18.43
CA ASN A 100 3.66 -14.09 -18.49
C ASN A 100 2.75 -13.16 -19.29
N ARG A 101 2.37 -13.58 -20.50
CA ARG A 101 1.47 -12.84 -21.40
C ARG A 101 0.11 -12.51 -20.76
N TYR A 102 -0.43 -13.38 -19.90
CA TYR A 102 -1.71 -13.11 -19.23
C TYR A 102 -1.58 -12.00 -18.19
N VAL A 103 -0.47 -11.96 -17.45
CA VAL A 103 -0.20 -10.90 -16.48
C VAL A 103 -0.02 -9.56 -17.18
N ARG A 104 0.74 -9.53 -18.28
CA ARG A 104 0.91 -8.31 -19.10
C ARG A 104 -0.40 -7.75 -19.65
N ARG A 105 -1.36 -8.64 -19.95
CA ARG A 105 -2.69 -8.28 -20.46
C ARG A 105 -3.75 -8.11 -19.37
N SER A 106 -3.38 -8.33 -18.11
CA SER A 106 -4.26 -7.97 -16.99
C SER A 106 -4.44 -6.45 -16.99
N TRP A 107 -5.56 -5.98 -16.46
CA TRP A 107 -5.83 -4.54 -16.39
C TRP A 107 -4.67 -3.73 -15.78
N LEU A 108 -4.07 -4.23 -14.69
CA LEU A 108 -2.97 -3.53 -14.03
C LEU A 108 -1.68 -3.57 -14.88
N GLY A 109 -1.35 -4.74 -15.44
CA GLY A 109 -0.16 -4.89 -16.28
C GLY A 109 -0.23 -4.00 -17.52
N ASP A 110 -1.37 -4.02 -18.22
CA ASP A 110 -1.62 -3.22 -19.42
C ASP A 110 -1.59 -1.72 -19.11
N TYR A 111 -2.25 -1.30 -18.02
CA TYR A 111 -2.23 0.08 -17.57
C TYR A 111 -0.81 0.57 -17.31
N MET A 112 -0.03 -0.16 -16.49
CA MET A 112 1.32 0.29 -16.13
C MET A 112 2.26 0.30 -17.32
N LEU A 113 2.21 -0.73 -18.18
CA LEU A 113 3.02 -0.78 -19.41
C LEU A 113 2.68 0.34 -20.38
N THR A 114 1.42 0.78 -20.42
CA THR A 114 0.98 1.87 -21.32
C THR A 114 1.27 3.25 -20.73
N GLN A 115 1.03 3.45 -19.44
CA GLN A 115 1.08 4.76 -18.79
C GLN A 115 2.45 5.07 -18.16
N GLY A 116 3.33 4.07 -18.02
CA GLY A 116 4.63 4.23 -17.37
C GLY A 116 4.54 4.52 -15.86
N THR A 117 3.37 4.29 -15.25
CA THR A 117 3.09 4.54 -13.83
C THR A 117 1.92 3.70 -13.35
N TRP A 118 1.67 3.66 -12.05
CA TRP A 118 0.55 2.94 -11.46
C TRP A 118 -0.79 3.67 -11.60
N SER A 119 -1.89 2.90 -11.61
CA SER A 119 -3.25 3.44 -11.64
C SER A 119 -3.70 4.06 -10.32
N GLU A 120 -3.09 3.63 -9.22
CA GLU A 120 -3.30 4.16 -7.88
C GLU A 120 -1.93 4.24 -7.19
N PRO A 121 -1.69 5.21 -6.29
CA PRO A 121 -0.45 5.31 -5.51
C PRO A 121 -0.17 4.08 -4.65
N ILE A 122 1.10 3.65 -4.57
CA ILE A 122 1.52 2.72 -3.51
C ILE A 122 1.44 3.42 -2.15
N ILE A 123 1.33 2.65 -1.08
CA ILE A 123 1.27 3.16 0.29
C ILE A 123 2.45 2.61 1.07
N VAL A 124 3.23 3.51 1.68
CA VAL A 124 4.43 3.17 2.43
C VAL A 124 4.40 3.75 3.84
N LEU A 125 5.02 3.08 4.79
CA LEU A 125 5.31 3.55 6.14
C LEU A 125 6.72 4.14 6.16
N ALA A 126 6.86 5.40 6.58
CA ALA A 126 8.14 5.95 6.97
C ALA A 126 8.57 5.30 8.29
N THR A 127 9.68 4.56 8.25
CA THR A 127 10.15 3.79 9.40
C THR A 127 11.35 4.46 10.04
N THR A 128 11.52 4.18 11.33
CA THR A 128 12.70 4.55 12.12
C THR A 128 13.52 3.30 12.44
N PRO A 129 14.80 3.41 12.85
CA PRO A 129 15.60 2.24 13.22
C PRO A 129 14.98 1.32 14.29
N ASP A 130 14.09 1.86 15.13
CA ASP A 130 13.38 1.11 16.18
C ASP A 130 12.06 0.49 15.73
N SER A 131 11.64 0.74 14.49
CA SER A 131 10.39 0.22 13.93
C SER A 131 10.48 -1.29 13.71
N ARG A 132 9.59 -2.06 14.34
CA ARG A 132 9.58 -3.53 14.32
C ARG A 132 8.20 -4.10 14.06
N TYR A 133 8.17 -5.28 13.46
CA TYR A 133 7.01 -6.16 13.47
C TYR A 133 6.71 -6.70 14.88
N PRO A 134 5.50 -7.21 15.15
CA PRO A 134 5.15 -7.80 16.44
C PRO A 134 6.02 -8.98 16.88
N ASP A 135 6.67 -9.67 15.93
CA ASP A 135 7.62 -10.76 16.19
C ASP A 135 9.05 -10.26 16.49
N GLY A 136 9.24 -8.94 16.58
CA GLY A 136 10.52 -8.30 16.89
C GLY A 136 11.45 -8.05 15.70
N GLN A 137 11.13 -8.59 14.52
CA GLN A 137 11.92 -8.36 13.31
C GLN A 137 11.83 -6.87 12.88
N PRO A 138 12.94 -6.28 12.39
CA PRO A 138 12.92 -4.89 11.94
C PRO A 138 12.03 -4.70 10.72
N LEU A 139 11.33 -3.57 10.66
CA LEU A 139 10.64 -3.12 9.45
C LEU A 139 11.67 -2.60 8.42
N PRO A 140 11.48 -2.86 7.11
CA PRO A 140 12.29 -2.27 6.05
C PRO A 140 12.47 -0.75 6.18
N GLN A 141 13.65 -0.25 5.83
CA GLN A 141 14.05 1.16 5.96
C GLN A 141 14.48 1.74 4.60
N PRO A 142 14.33 3.06 4.38
CA PRO A 142 13.60 4.01 5.22
C PRO A 142 12.07 3.95 5.02
N TYR A 143 11.60 3.19 4.02
CA TYR A 143 10.18 3.02 3.75
C TYR A 143 9.78 1.55 3.64
N CYS A 144 8.82 1.16 4.47
CA CYS A 144 8.22 -0.17 4.41
C CYS A 144 6.92 -0.13 3.60
N LEU A 145 6.82 -0.95 2.57
CA LEU A 145 5.62 -1.08 1.75
C LEU A 145 4.45 -1.66 2.57
N LEU A 146 3.37 -0.89 2.66
CA LEU A 146 2.12 -1.32 3.31
C LEU A 146 1.17 -1.96 2.30
N GLU A 147 1.06 -1.34 1.12
CA GLU A 147 0.15 -1.75 0.05
C GLU A 147 0.71 -1.33 -1.32
N GLY A 148 0.35 -2.09 -2.37
CA GLY A 148 0.84 -1.85 -3.73
C GLY A 148 1.91 -2.84 -4.20
N HIS A 149 1.97 -4.05 -3.62
CA HIS A 149 3.00 -5.06 -3.92
C HIS A 149 3.17 -5.35 -5.42
N HIS A 150 2.07 -5.53 -6.17
CA HIS A 150 2.14 -5.74 -7.62
C HIS A 150 2.62 -4.49 -8.36
N ARG A 151 2.19 -3.29 -7.93
CA ARG A 151 2.59 -2.01 -8.54
C ARG A 151 4.08 -1.76 -8.36
N LEU A 152 4.61 -1.99 -7.16
CA LEU A 152 6.05 -1.88 -6.92
C LEU A 152 6.83 -2.93 -7.73
N ALA A 153 6.36 -4.18 -7.75
CA ALA A 153 6.97 -5.25 -8.54
C ALA A 153 7.06 -4.90 -10.04
N TYR A 154 5.96 -4.38 -10.59
CA TYR A 154 5.88 -4.01 -11.99
C TYR A 154 6.76 -2.80 -12.31
N LEU A 155 6.76 -1.77 -11.46
CA LEU A 155 7.63 -0.61 -11.65
C LEU A 155 9.12 -1.01 -11.66
N ARG A 156 9.55 -1.85 -10.70
CA ARG A 156 10.93 -2.36 -10.63
C ARG A 156 11.30 -3.12 -11.90
N SER A 157 10.43 -4.05 -12.33
CA SER A 157 10.66 -4.83 -13.54
C SER A 157 10.72 -3.97 -14.79
N MET A 158 9.82 -2.99 -14.91
CA MET A 158 9.80 -2.06 -16.04
C MET A 158 11.06 -1.20 -16.09
N ALA A 159 11.56 -0.73 -14.94
CA ALA A 159 12.78 0.07 -14.86
C ALA A 159 14.02 -0.75 -15.25
N GLU A 160 14.13 -1.98 -14.77
CA GLU A 160 15.21 -2.91 -15.13
C GLU A 160 15.22 -3.23 -16.64
N ASP A 161 14.03 -3.39 -17.23
CA ASP A 161 13.84 -3.66 -18.66
C ASP A 161 13.91 -2.39 -19.52
N GLN A 162 14.23 -1.23 -18.92
CA GLN A 162 14.29 0.08 -19.59
C GLN A 162 13.00 0.43 -20.35
N GLN A 163 11.85 0.00 -19.83
CA GLN A 163 10.54 0.40 -20.38
C GLN A 163 10.32 1.90 -20.18
N PRO A 164 9.50 2.55 -21.04
CA PRO A 164 9.11 3.93 -20.82
C PRO A 164 8.41 4.09 -19.46
N LEU A 165 8.96 4.96 -18.61
CA LEU A 165 8.42 5.30 -17.30
C LEU A 165 8.19 6.80 -17.21
N GLN A 166 7.21 7.18 -16.38
CA GLN A 166 7.12 8.56 -15.94
C GLN A 166 8.32 8.88 -15.04
N THR A 167 8.72 10.15 -15.01
CA THR A 167 9.87 10.59 -14.19
C THR A 167 9.55 10.53 -12.70
N GLU A 168 8.30 10.73 -12.32
CA GLU A 168 7.83 10.73 -10.95
C GLU A 168 6.52 9.93 -10.81
N HIS A 169 6.27 9.43 -9.61
CA HIS A 169 5.08 8.66 -9.28
C HIS A 169 4.51 9.07 -7.93
N SER A 170 3.18 9.11 -7.85
CA SER A 170 2.49 9.48 -6.61
C SER A 170 2.58 8.37 -5.57
N VAL A 171 3.00 8.70 -4.35
CA VAL A 171 3.16 7.76 -3.22
C VAL A 171 2.44 8.32 -2.00
N TRP A 172 1.63 7.50 -1.33
CA TRP A 172 1.10 7.85 -0.01
C TRP A 172 2.09 7.42 1.07
N VAL A 173 2.60 8.39 1.83
CA VAL A 173 3.56 8.17 2.89
C VAL A 173 2.88 8.33 4.24
N CYS A 174 2.82 7.24 4.98
CA CYS A 174 2.34 7.16 6.36
C CYS A 174 3.51 7.49 7.30
N ARG A 175 3.45 8.64 7.98
CA ARG A 175 4.49 9.11 8.91
C ARG A 175 3.98 9.07 10.34
N PRO A 176 4.77 8.56 11.31
CA PRO A 176 4.47 8.77 12.72
C PRO A 176 4.39 10.26 13.02
N VAL A 177 3.33 10.68 13.71
CA VAL A 177 3.23 12.01 14.28
C VAL A 177 3.97 11.95 15.60
N HIS A 178 5.17 12.53 15.64
CA HIS A 178 5.85 12.79 16.91
C HIS A 178 5.08 13.93 17.59
N GLY A 179 4.46 13.64 18.73
CA GLY A 179 3.85 14.68 19.55
C GLY A 179 4.93 15.70 19.90
N THR A 180 4.73 16.94 19.47
CA THR A 180 5.43 18.11 20.01
C THR A 180 5.11 18.29 21.49
#